data_AF-A0A920UJE6-F1
#
_entry.id   AF-A0A920UJE6-F1
#
_cell.length_a   1.000
_cell.length_b   1.000
_cell.length_c   1.000
_cell.angle_alpha   90.00
_cell.angle_beta   90.00
_cell.angle_gamma   90.00
#
_symmetry.space_group_name_H-M   'P 1'
#
loop_
_entity.id
_entity.type
_entity.pdbx_description
1 polymer ?
#
loop_
_entity_poly.entity_id
_entity_poly.type
_entity_poly.pdbx_seq_one_letter_code
_entity_poly.pdbx_strand_id
1 'polypeptide(L)'
;MYGIDRDAIAVKAADQKLQNFRKQTRLIHASFSELHDLSDKWGNPGFDYIIADIGVSSEQLSCPERGFSFMNEGPLDMRMDPDRQHFTAENIVNKANEHDLVSILRNFGEERYARKIVSTILEERRKKTFRTTLELAELIKNVIPNKMKKKGFNPATRTFQALRIAVNNELQELTSLLEHTPSFPQTFRKACSNFIPLS
;
A
#
# COMPACT_ATOMS: atom_id res chain seq x y z
N MET A 1 10.38 23.43 2.04
CA MET A 1 9.53 22.22 2.11
C MET A 1 10.39 20.99 1.93
N TYR A 2 10.21 20.01 2.80
CA TYR A 2 10.84 18.69 2.69
C TYR A 2 9.76 17.70 2.28
N GLY A 3 10.04 16.86 1.30
CA GLY A 3 9.12 15.84 0.79
C GLY A 3 9.83 14.51 0.65
N ILE A 4 9.21 13.46 1.14
CA ILE A 4 9.65 12.08 0.93
C ILE A 4 8.50 11.27 0.34
N ASP A 5 8.84 10.39 -0.59
CA ASP A 5 7.92 9.37 -1.08
C ASP A 5 8.75 8.11 -1.36
N ARG A 6 8.17 6.94 -1.08
CA ARG A 6 8.82 5.66 -1.35
C ARG A 6 8.67 5.23 -2.81
N ASP A 7 7.89 5.95 -3.60
CA ASP A 7 7.75 5.72 -5.03
C ASP A 7 8.64 6.71 -5.80
N ALA A 8 9.71 6.20 -6.41
CA ALA A 8 10.64 7.00 -7.21
C ALA A 8 9.93 7.75 -8.36
N ILE A 9 8.84 7.20 -8.92
CA ILE A 9 8.05 7.84 -9.97
C ILE A 9 7.35 9.09 -9.41
N ALA A 10 6.79 8.99 -8.20
CA ALA A 10 6.12 10.10 -7.54
C ALA A 10 7.11 11.24 -7.22
N VAL A 11 8.31 10.90 -6.71
CA VAL A 11 9.38 11.88 -6.45
C VAL A 11 9.79 12.62 -7.72
N LYS A 12 9.99 11.87 -8.83
CA LYS A 12 10.36 12.47 -10.12
C LYS A 12 9.26 13.38 -10.67
N ALA A 13 8.00 12.95 -10.58
CA ALA A 13 6.86 13.76 -11.00
C ALA A 13 6.71 15.04 -10.15
N ALA A 14 6.94 14.94 -8.83
CA ALA A 14 6.93 16.08 -7.93
C ALA A 14 8.07 17.07 -8.23
N ASP A 15 9.29 16.59 -8.47
CA ASP A 15 10.41 17.46 -8.88
C ASP A 15 10.12 18.19 -10.19
N GLN A 16 9.50 17.51 -11.16
CA GLN A 16 9.08 18.14 -12.42
C GLN A 16 8.00 19.21 -12.20
N LYS A 17 6.97 18.93 -11.40
CA LYS A 17 5.91 19.91 -11.08
C LYS A 17 6.45 21.11 -10.28
N LEU A 18 7.48 20.91 -9.47
CA LEU A 18 8.05 21.92 -8.57
C LEU A 18 9.36 22.53 -9.09
N GLN A 19 9.65 22.42 -10.40
CA GLN A 19 10.90 22.93 -10.99
C GLN A 19 11.20 24.40 -10.63
N ASN A 20 10.18 25.25 -10.64
CA ASN A 20 10.31 26.68 -10.29
C ASN A 20 10.61 26.93 -8.80
N PHE A 21 10.43 25.93 -7.95
CA PHE A 21 10.61 25.99 -6.49
C PHE A 21 11.79 25.15 -6.00
N ARG A 22 12.65 24.63 -6.89
CA ARG A 22 13.78 23.73 -6.54
C ARG A 22 14.72 24.25 -5.44
N LYS A 23 14.87 25.57 -5.31
CA LYS A 23 15.68 26.18 -4.22
C LYS A 23 15.00 26.11 -2.84
N GLN A 24 13.69 25.90 -2.82
CA GLN A 24 12.83 25.92 -1.62
C GLN A 24 12.31 24.52 -1.27
N THR A 25 12.56 23.52 -2.12
CA THR A 25 12.11 22.14 -1.95
C THR A 25 13.29 21.17 -1.85
N ARG A 26 13.14 20.15 -1.02
CA ARG A 26 14.03 18.99 -0.94
C ARG A 26 13.18 17.74 -1.04
N LEU A 27 13.23 17.06 -2.17
CA LEU A 27 12.44 15.87 -2.46
C LEU A 27 13.37 14.66 -2.49
N ILE A 28 13.08 13.63 -1.70
CA ILE A 28 13.92 12.44 -1.58
C ILE A 28 13.08 11.18 -1.75
N HIS A 29 13.60 10.22 -2.51
CA HIS A 29 13.08 8.86 -2.56
C HIS A 29 13.43 8.14 -1.26
N ALA A 30 12.45 8.04 -0.36
CA ALA A 30 12.62 7.51 0.99
C ALA A 30 11.28 7.10 1.61
N SER A 31 11.33 6.13 2.50
CA SER A 31 10.20 5.66 3.31
C SER A 31 10.02 6.51 4.56
N PHE A 32 8.88 6.39 5.24
CA PHE A 32 8.61 7.17 6.45
C PHE A 32 9.53 6.79 7.60
N SER A 33 9.91 5.51 7.68
CA SER A 33 10.90 5.03 8.65
C SER A 33 12.27 5.69 8.52
N GLU A 34 12.62 6.23 7.35
CA GLU A 34 13.91 6.90 7.09
C GLU A 34 13.87 8.40 7.45
N LEU A 35 12.71 8.94 7.83
CA LEU A 35 12.55 10.38 8.06
C LEU A 35 13.46 10.91 9.17
N HIS A 36 13.67 10.13 10.24
CA HIS A 36 14.54 10.51 11.36
C HIS A 36 15.99 10.74 10.89
N ASP A 37 16.57 9.73 10.24
CA ASP A 37 17.94 9.80 9.72
C ASP A 37 18.13 10.88 8.65
N LEU A 38 17.09 11.14 7.86
CA LEU A 38 17.09 12.23 6.88
C LEU A 38 17.03 13.60 7.57
N SER A 39 16.24 13.75 8.63
CA SER A 39 16.19 14.97 9.43
C SER A 39 17.57 15.32 10.00
N ASP A 40 18.26 14.33 10.56
CA ASP A 40 19.63 14.51 11.08
C ASP A 40 20.58 14.99 9.98
N LYS A 41 20.53 14.36 8.80
CA LYS A 41 21.33 14.77 7.62
C LYS A 41 20.99 16.17 7.12
N TRP A 42 19.76 16.64 7.34
CA TRP A 42 19.35 18.00 7.01
C TRP A 42 19.74 19.03 8.08
N GLY A 43 20.36 18.60 9.17
CA GLY A 43 20.76 19.45 10.30
C GLY A 43 19.62 19.70 11.28
N ASN A 44 18.67 18.76 11.40
CA ASN A 44 17.49 18.84 12.25
C ASN A 44 16.72 20.17 12.12
N PRO A 45 16.22 20.46 10.91
CA PRO A 45 15.35 21.60 10.73
C PRO A 45 14.10 21.38 11.60
N GLY A 46 13.79 22.31 12.51
CA GLY A 46 12.50 22.30 13.18
C GLY A 46 11.38 22.33 12.14
N PHE A 47 10.45 21.38 12.19
CA PHE A 47 9.27 21.37 11.31
C PHE A 47 8.07 21.96 12.03
N ASP A 48 7.47 23.02 11.47
CA ASP A 48 6.22 23.58 11.97
C ASP A 48 5.02 22.66 11.67
N TYR A 49 5.08 21.91 10.57
CA TYR A 49 4.00 21.05 10.10
C TYR A 49 4.54 19.77 9.48
N ILE A 50 3.89 18.65 9.81
CA ILE A 50 4.07 17.37 9.13
C ILE A 50 2.73 16.94 8.55
N ILE A 51 2.73 16.70 7.24
CA ILE A 51 1.60 16.18 6.48
C ILE A 51 2.03 14.83 5.93
N ALA A 52 1.29 13.79 6.29
CA ALA A 52 1.49 12.46 5.76
C ALA A 52 0.19 11.98 5.10
N ASP A 53 0.30 11.66 3.82
CA ASP A 53 -0.74 10.98 3.08
C ASP A 53 -0.50 9.47 3.11
N ILE A 54 -1.51 8.74 3.56
CA ILE A 54 -1.42 7.31 3.82
C ILE A 54 -2.40 6.60 2.92
N GLY A 55 -1.86 5.90 1.95
CA GLY A 55 -2.68 5.18 0.99
C GLY A 55 -1.90 4.93 -0.29
N VAL A 56 -2.67 4.67 -1.34
CA VAL A 56 -2.18 4.47 -2.69
C VAL A 56 -2.54 5.71 -3.49
N SER A 57 -1.63 6.19 -4.33
CA SER A 57 -1.91 7.35 -5.18
C SER A 57 -2.85 6.97 -6.33
N SER A 58 -3.51 7.97 -6.91
CA SER A 58 -4.32 7.79 -8.12
C SER A 58 -3.48 7.23 -9.27
N GLU A 59 -2.23 7.69 -9.39
CA GLU A 59 -1.25 7.24 -10.40
C GLU A 59 -0.92 5.75 -10.23
N GLN A 60 -0.75 5.28 -8.99
CA GLN A 60 -0.52 3.86 -8.68
C GLN A 60 -1.77 3.01 -9.01
N LEU A 61 -2.97 3.52 -8.75
CA LEU A 61 -4.23 2.83 -9.08
C LEU A 61 -4.50 2.78 -10.58
N SER A 62 -4.06 3.80 -11.33
CA SER A 62 -4.29 3.92 -12.76
C SER A 62 -3.25 3.20 -13.63
N CYS A 63 -2.16 2.70 -13.05
CA CYS A 63 -1.08 1.98 -13.73
C CYS A 63 -1.23 0.47 -13.52
N PRO A 64 -1.81 -0.29 -14.47
CA PRO A 64 -2.07 -1.73 -14.29
C PRO A 64 -0.81 -2.52 -13.97
N GLU A 65 0.34 -2.13 -14.52
CA GLU A 65 1.65 -2.75 -14.33
C GLU A 65 2.11 -2.75 -12.86
N ARG A 66 1.55 -1.87 -12.03
CA ARG A 66 1.83 -1.80 -10.59
C ARG A 66 0.99 -2.77 -9.76
N GLY A 67 -0.09 -3.31 -10.32
CA GLY A 67 -0.87 -4.37 -9.68
C GLY A 67 -1.73 -3.95 -8.47
N PHE A 68 -1.94 -2.65 -8.22
CA PHE A 68 -2.76 -2.17 -7.11
C PHE A 68 -4.27 -2.29 -7.34
N SER A 69 -4.68 -2.42 -8.61
CA SER A 69 -6.08 -2.44 -9.02
C SER A 69 -6.43 -3.75 -9.72
N PHE A 70 -7.67 -4.20 -9.53
CA PHE A 70 -8.30 -5.30 -10.26
C PHE A 70 -9.32 -4.80 -11.28
N MET A 71 -9.35 -3.49 -11.57
CA MET A 71 -10.20 -2.94 -12.62
C MET A 71 -9.62 -3.21 -14.01
N ASN A 72 -8.29 -3.20 -14.11
CA ASN A 72 -7.53 -3.56 -15.29
C ASN A 72 -6.57 -4.70 -14.91
N GLU A 73 -6.30 -5.59 -15.85
CA GLU A 73 -5.36 -6.68 -15.62
C GLU A 73 -3.93 -6.17 -15.50
N GLY A 74 -3.21 -6.68 -14.50
CA GLY A 74 -1.80 -6.43 -14.30
C GLY A 74 -1.17 -7.51 -13.42
N PRO A 75 0.16 -7.49 -13.24
CA PRO A 75 0.85 -8.47 -12.38
C PRO A 75 0.43 -8.31 -10.92
N LEU A 76 0.47 -9.38 -10.13
CA LEU A 76 0.31 -9.33 -8.68
C LEU A 76 1.56 -8.77 -8.01
N ASP A 77 1.82 -7.47 -8.20
CA ASP A 77 2.97 -6.78 -7.63
C ASP A 77 2.62 -6.09 -6.30
N MET A 78 1.91 -4.96 -6.36
CA MET A 78 1.53 -4.11 -5.22
C MET A 78 2.68 -3.45 -4.44
N ARG A 79 3.93 -3.52 -4.91
CA ARG A 79 5.03 -2.76 -4.29
C ARG A 79 4.89 -1.26 -4.57
N MET A 80 4.95 -0.45 -3.53
CA MET A 80 5.01 1.01 -3.63
C MET A 80 6.40 1.48 -4.06
N ASP A 81 7.43 0.72 -3.71
CA ASP A 81 8.84 0.97 -4.03
C ASP A 81 9.44 -0.24 -4.77
N PRO A 82 9.15 -0.41 -6.07
CA PRO A 82 9.63 -1.56 -6.84
C PRO A 82 11.15 -1.59 -7.02
N ASP A 83 11.84 -0.46 -6.78
CA ASP A 83 13.29 -0.33 -6.92
C ASP A 83 14.04 -0.91 -5.71
N ARG A 84 13.47 -0.80 -4.50
CA ARG A 84 14.08 -1.28 -3.24
C ARG A 84 13.41 -2.53 -2.66
N GLN A 85 12.14 -2.78 -2.96
CA GLN A 85 11.39 -3.94 -2.46
C GLN A 85 11.48 -5.13 -3.40
N HIS A 86 11.55 -6.35 -2.85
CA HIS A 86 11.60 -7.58 -3.64
C HIS A 86 10.35 -8.46 -3.48
N PHE A 87 9.65 -8.31 -2.36
CA PHE A 87 8.52 -9.16 -1.99
C PHE A 87 7.22 -8.58 -2.56
N THR A 88 6.49 -9.39 -3.34
CA THR A 88 5.26 -8.97 -4.04
C THR A 88 4.01 -9.64 -3.49
N ALA A 89 2.83 -9.15 -3.90
CA ALA A 89 1.56 -9.81 -3.63
C ALA A 89 1.52 -11.24 -4.21
N GLU A 90 2.15 -11.47 -5.37
CA GLU A 90 2.34 -12.79 -5.96
C GLU A 90 3.08 -13.73 -4.99
N ASN A 91 4.12 -13.24 -4.33
CA ASN A 91 4.86 -14.03 -3.35
C ASN A 91 3.99 -14.41 -2.15
N ILE A 92 3.23 -13.46 -1.61
CA ILE A 92 2.30 -13.72 -0.50
C ILE A 92 1.28 -14.79 -0.90
N VAL A 93 0.56 -14.57 -1.99
CA VAL A 93 -0.55 -15.43 -2.42
C VAL A 93 -0.06 -16.84 -2.75
N ASN A 94 1.09 -16.97 -3.41
CA ASN A 94 1.58 -18.26 -3.86
C ASN A 94 2.45 -19.02 -2.83
N LYS A 95 3.08 -18.33 -1.87
CA LYS A 95 4.09 -18.96 -0.97
C LYS A 95 3.74 -18.92 0.51
N ALA A 96 2.92 -17.97 0.98
CA ALA A 96 2.56 -17.91 2.41
C ALA A 96 1.81 -19.18 2.85
N ASN A 97 2.01 -19.59 4.10
CA ASN A 97 1.21 -20.67 4.69
C ASN A 97 -0.22 -20.19 5.00
N GLU A 98 -1.11 -21.12 5.34
CA GLU A 98 -2.51 -20.82 5.63
C GLU A 98 -2.68 -19.82 6.77
N HIS A 99 -1.96 -20.03 7.88
CA HIS A 99 -2.07 -19.22 9.08
C HIS A 99 -1.74 -17.75 8.79
N ASP A 100 -0.61 -17.51 8.12
CA ASP A 100 -0.13 -16.17 7.83
C ASP A 100 -1.05 -15.47 6.83
N LEU A 101 -1.52 -16.18 5.80
CA LEU A 101 -2.43 -15.59 4.82
C LEU A 101 -3.80 -15.25 5.45
N VAL A 102 -4.31 -16.10 6.35
CA VAL A 102 -5.54 -15.80 7.10
C VAL A 102 -5.33 -14.59 8.01
N SER A 103 -4.19 -14.51 8.68
CA SER A 103 -3.82 -13.39 9.55
C SER A 103 -3.77 -12.07 8.76
N ILE A 104 -3.11 -12.05 7.59
CA ILE A 104 -3.05 -10.89 6.69
C ILE A 104 -4.45 -10.43 6.31
N LEU A 105 -5.29 -11.33 5.77
CA LEU A 105 -6.63 -10.98 5.29
C LEU A 105 -7.55 -10.49 6.42
N ARG A 106 -7.43 -11.05 7.62
CA ARG A 106 -8.24 -10.62 8.78
C ARG A 106 -7.76 -9.30 9.36
N ASN A 107 -6.48 -9.19 9.66
CA ASN A 107 -5.93 -8.09 10.45
C ASN A 107 -5.82 -6.81 9.62
N PHE A 108 -5.49 -6.95 8.33
CA PHE A 108 -5.28 -5.79 7.46
C PHE A 108 -6.47 -5.47 6.55
N GLY A 109 -7.29 -6.48 6.22
CA GLY A 109 -8.46 -6.30 5.34
C GLY A 109 -9.82 -6.37 6.03
N GLU A 110 -9.86 -6.74 7.32
CA GLU A 110 -11.11 -7.05 8.03
C GLU A 110 -11.99 -8.05 7.25
N GLU A 111 -11.36 -9.01 6.57
CA GLU A 111 -12.05 -9.90 5.65
C GLU A 111 -12.79 -11.01 6.41
N ARG A 112 -14.13 -10.93 6.39
CA ARG A 112 -15.01 -11.88 7.08
C ARG A 112 -14.88 -13.29 6.52
N TYR A 113 -14.60 -13.40 5.21
CA TYR A 113 -14.44 -14.67 4.50
C TYR A 113 -12.98 -15.14 4.44
N ALA A 114 -12.07 -14.57 5.24
CA ALA A 114 -10.62 -14.82 5.14
C ALA A 114 -10.28 -16.30 5.05
N ARG A 115 -10.77 -17.14 5.99
CA ARG A 115 -10.50 -18.59 5.98
C ARG A 115 -10.93 -19.27 4.68
N LYS A 116 -12.11 -18.92 4.15
CA LYS A 116 -12.64 -19.53 2.93
C LYS A 116 -11.92 -19.03 1.67
N ILE A 117 -11.54 -17.76 1.64
CA ILE A 117 -10.72 -17.20 0.56
C ILE A 117 -9.36 -17.89 0.56
N VAL A 118 -8.71 -17.99 1.73
CA VAL A 118 -7.41 -18.66 1.86
C VAL A 118 -7.49 -20.12 1.47
N SER A 119 -8.47 -20.89 1.96
CA SER A 119 -8.59 -22.30 1.59
C SER A 119 -8.70 -22.47 0.07
N THR A 120 -9.48 -21.60 -0.59
CA THR A 120 -9.65 -21.62 -2.05
C THR A 120 -8.37 -21.20 -2.79
N ILE A 121 -7.64 -20.20 -2.29
CA ILE A 121 -6.32 -19.81 -2.84
C ILE A 121 -5.34 -20.98 -2.74
N LEU A 122 -5.28 -21.66 -1.59
CA LEU A 122 -4.37 -22.78 -1.35
C LEU A 122 -4.67 -23.96 -2.27
N GLU A 123 -5.94 -24.27 -2.51
CA GLU A 123 -6.35 -25.30 -3.46
C GLU A 123 -6.00 -24.93 -4.90
N GLU A 124 -6.29 -23.69 -5.30
CA GLU A 124 -6.13 -23.27 -6.69
C GLU A 124 -4.66 -23.06 -7.07
N ARG A 125 -3.83 -22.54 -6.16
CA ARG A 125 -2.39 -22.36 -6.41
C ARG A 125 -1.61 -23.67 -6.61
N ARG A 126 -2.20 -24.81 -6.20
CA ARG A 126 -1.64 -26.15 -6.50
C ARG A 126 -1.85 -26.57 -7.95
N LYS A 127 -2.83 -25.97 -8.63
CA LYS A 127 -3.15 -26.24 -10.03
C LYS A 127 -2.51 -25.21 -10.95
N LYS A 128 -2.59 -23.93 -10.57
CA LYS A 128 -2.10 -22.81 -11.37
C LYS A 128 -1.57 -21.70 -10.45
N THR A 129 -0.36 -21.22 -10.71
CA THR A 129 0.21 -20.05 -10.02
C THR A 129 -0.62 -18.81 -10.33
N PHE A 130 -1.00 -18.05 -9.31
CA PHE A 130 -1.60 -16.73 -9.49
C PHE A 130 -0.56 -15.77 -10.03
N ARG A 131 -0.83 -15.11 -11.15
CA ARG A 131 0.07 -14.12 -11.77
C ARG A 131 -0.57 -12.76 -11.88
N THR A 132 -1.90 -12.70 -12.11
CA THR A 132 -2.56 -11.43 -12.41
C THR A 132 -3.60 -11.01 -11.36
N THR A 133 -3.85 -9.71 -11.30
CA THR A 133 -4.85 -9.10 -10.42
C THR A 133 -6.26 -9.62 -10.71
N LEU A 134 -6.61 -9.85 -11.97
CA LEU A 134 -7.93 -10.37 -12.34
C LEU A 134 -8.12 -11.82 -11.89
N GLU A 135 -7.11 -12.68 -12.04
CA GLU A 135 -7.19 -14.09 -11.58
C GLU A 135 -7.53 -14.17 -10.09
N LEU A 136 -6.85 -13.37 -9.26
CA LEU A 136 -7.12 -13.34 -7.83
C LEU A 136 -8.50 -12.73 -7.52
N ALA A 137 -8.87 -11.64 -8.19
CA ALA A 137 -10.14 -10.97 -7.97
C ALA A 137 -11.34 -11.86 -8.35
N GLU A 138 -11.25 -12.61 -9.44
CA GLU A 138 -12.27 -13.55 -9.88
C GLU A 138 -12.45 -14.70 -8.88
N LEU A 139 -11.35 -15.27 -8.38
CA LEU A 139 -11.42 -16.30 -7.32
C LEU A 139 -12.17 -15.76 -6.10
N ILE A 140 -11.79 -14.58 -5.60
CA ILE A 140 -12.43 -13.98 -4.42
C ILE A 140 -13.92 -13.71 -4.66
N LYS A 141 -14.27 -13.21 -5.85
CA LYS A 141 -15.65 -12.97 -6.26
C LYS A 141 -16.49 -14.25 -6.28
N ASN A 142 -15.89 -15.39 -6.61
CA ASN A 142 -16.55 -16.70 -6.63
C ASN A 142 -16.70 -17.30 -5.22
N VAL A 143 -15.77 -17.00 -4.31
CA VAL A 143 -15.84 -17.44 -2.91
C VAL A 143 -16.96 -16.74 -2.13
N ILE A 144 -17.17 -15.44 -2.38
CA ILE A 144 -18.10 -14.61 -1.61
C ILE A 144 -19.54 -14.82 -2.12
N PRO A 145 -20.50 -15.20 -1.25
CA PRO A 145 -21.89 -15.42 -1.65
C PRO A 145 -22.55 -14.18 -2.25
N ASN A 146 -23.35 -14.34 -3.31
CA ASN A 146 -24.04 -13.22 -3.99
C ASN A 146 -24.86 -12.34 -3.05
N LYS A 147 -25.53 -12.93 -2.05
CA LYS A 147 -26.32 -12.19 -1.04
C LYS A 147 -25.50 -11.20 -0.19
N MET A 148 -24.17 -11.37 -0.15
CA MET A 148 -23.24 -10.54 0.62
C MET A 148 -22.49 -9.54 -0.26
N LYS A 149 -22.68 -9.60 -1.59
CA LYS A 149 -22.09 -8.65 -2.52
C LYS A 149 -22.90 -7.35 -2.44
N LYS A 150 -22.32 -6.32 -1.83
CA LYS A 150 -22.91 -4.97 -1.83
C LYS A 150 -22.85 -4.40 -3.26
N LYS A 151 -23.95 -3.80 -3.73
CA LYS A 151 -23.99 -3.12 -5.04
C LYS A 151 -22.95 -1.99 -5.05
N GLY A 152 -22.12 -1.94 -6.10
CA GLY A 152 -21.04 -0.95 -6.23
C GLY A 152 -19.76 -1.24 -5.44
N PHE A 153 -19.71 -2.33 -4.67
CA PHE A 153 -18.51 -2.74 -3.95
C PHE A 153 -17.95 -4.03 -4.56
N ASN A 154 -16.68 -4.00 -4.99
CA ASN A 154 -16.01 -5.22 -5.43
C ASN A 154 -15.62 -6.07 -4.20
N PRO A 155 -16.05 -7.34 -4.10
CA PRO A 155 -15.69 -8.19 -2.98
C PRO A 155 -14.17 -8.39 -2.79
N ALA A 156 -13.36 -8.19 -3.84
CA ALA A 156 -11.91 -8.31 -3.77
C ALA A 156 -11.22 -7.13 -3.04
N THR A 157 -11.89 -5.98 -2.86
CA THR A 157 -11.30 -4.75 -2.31
C THR A 157 -10.57 -4.97 -0.98
N ARG A 158 -11.19 -5.70 -0.04
CA ARG A 158 -10.61 -5.97 1.28
C ARG A 158 -9.36 -6.84 1.22
N THR A 159 -9.38 -7.86 0.36
CA THR A 159 -8.22 -8.74 0.19
C THR A 159 -7.07 -7.99 -0.47
N PHE A 160 -7.34 -7.16 -1.48
CA PHE A 160 -6.32 -6.34 -2.13
C PHE A 160 -5.73 -5.30 -1.18
N GLN A 161 -6.57 -4.66 -0.35
CA GLN A 161 -6.11 -3.78 0.72
C GLN A 161 -5.19 -4.51 1.71
N ALA A 162 -5.60 -5.70 2.16
CA ALA A 162 -4.79 -6.51 3.08
C ALA A 162 -3.42 -6.86 2.50
N LEU A 163 -3.39 -7.31 1.24
CA LEU A 163 -2.16 -7.66 0.54
C LEU A 163 -1.27 -6.44 0.36
N ARG A 164 -1.84 -5.28 -0.02
CA ARG A 164 -1.10 -4.02 -0.15
C ARG A 164 -0.42 -3.62 1.15
N ILE A 165 -1.16 -3.66 2.26
CA ILE A 165 -0.65 -3.34 3.61
C ILE A 165 0.50 -4.30 3.98
N ALA A 166 0.33 -5.59 3.70
CA ALA A 166 1.34 -6.61 4.00
C ALA A 166 2.60 -6.46 3.12
N VAL A 167 2.47 -6.21 1.82
CA VAL A 167 3.61 -6.01 0.90
C VAL A 167 4.43 -4.78 1.31
N ASN A 168 3.76 -3.72 1.74
CA ASN A 168 4.40 -2.42 1.96
C ASN A 168 4.65 -2.09 3.43
N ASN A 169 4.44 -3.05 4.34
CA ASN A 169 4.56 -2.87 5.80
C ASN A 169 3.91 -1.55 6.28
N GLU A 170 2.75 -1.18 5.72
CA GLU A 170 2.21 0.17 5.84
C GLU A 170 1.97 0.60 7.29
N LEU A 171 1.54 -0.34 8.14
CA LEU A 171 1.32 -0.07 9.57
C LEU A 171 2.63 0.18 10.31
N GLN A 172 3.69 -0.56 9.99
CA GLN A 172 5.00 -0.36 10.62
C GLN A 172 5.62 0.98 10.20
N GLU A 173 5.50 1.34 8.91
CA GLU A 173 5.93 2.64 8.40
C GLU A 173 5.19 3.80 9.09
N LEU A 174 3.88 3.64 9.29
CA LEU A 174 3.08 4.63 10.01
C LEU A 174 3.49 4.72 11.49
N THR A 175 3.68 3.59 12.17
CA THR A 175 4.15 3.59 13.57
C THR A 175 5.50 4.28 13.68
N SER A 176 6.46 3.94 12.81
CA SER A 176 7.78 4.57 12.78
C SER A 176 7.68 6.08 12.57
N LEU A 177 6.79 6.55 11.68
CA LEU A 177 6.54 7.97 11.51
C LEU A 177 6.06 8.64 12.81
N LEU A 178 5.05 8.04 13.45
CA LEU A 178 4.40 8.61 14.64
C LEU A 178 5.33 8.61 15.86
N GLU A 179 6.21 7.63 16.00
CA GLU A 179 7.18 7.54 17.10
C GLU A 179 8.27 8.62 17.00
N HIS A 180 8.68 9.00 15.79
CA HIS A 180 9.68 10.04 15.55
C HIS A 180 9.06 11.43 15.36
N THR A 181 7.73 11.56 15.36
CA THR A 181 7.05 12.86 15.26
C THR A 181 7.20 13.77 16.49
N PRO A 182 7.22 13.27 17.76
CA PRO A 182 7.27 14.12 18.96
C PRO A 182 8.54 14.97 19.10
N SER A 183 9.62 14.64 18.39
CA SER A 183 10.83 15.46 18.31
C SER A 183 10.67 16.72 17.46
N PHE A 184 9.53 16.94 16.80
CA PHE A 184 9.26 18.12 15.98
C PHE A 184 8.24 19.06 16.64
N PRO A 185 8.46 20.40 16.63
CA PRO A 185 7.55 21.36 17.26
C PRO A 185 6.20 21.49 16.52
N GLN A 186 5.18 20.79 17.05
CA GLN A 186 3.71 20.93 16.89
C GLN A 186 3.11 21.50 15.57
N THR A 187 2.62 20.60 14.70
CA THR A 187 1.19 20.36 14.35
C THR A 187 1.13 19.23 13.31
N PHE A 188 0.84 17.99 13.73
CA PHE A 188 0.64 16.86 12.81
C PHE A 188 -0.77 16.89 12.26
N ARG A 189 -0.93 17.07 10.93
CA ARG A 189 -2.22 16.86 10.26
C ARG A 189 -2.12 15.61 9.39
N LYS A 190 -2.79 14.55 9.84
CA LYS A 190 -3.06 13.37 9.02
C LYS A 190 -4.01 13.78 7.89
N ALA A 191 -3.52 13.81 6.66
CA ALA A 191 -4.36 13.95 5.49
C ALA A 191 -4.51 12.56 4.88
N CYS A 192 -5.58 11.82 5.22
CA CYS A 192 -5.86 10.57 4.53
C CYS A 192 -6.55 10.90 3.21
N SER A 193 -5.84 10.87 2.08
CA SER A 193 -6.51 10.78 0.78
C SER A 193 -6.71 9.29 0.47
N ASN A 194 -7.97 8.86 0.44
CA ASN A 194 -8.39 7.50 0.03
C ASN A 194 -8.18 6.33 1.02
N PHE A 195 -8.55 6.51 2.29
CA PHE A 195 -9.29 5.42 2.93
C PHE A 195 -10.68 5.42 2.30
N ILE A 196 -11.02 4.41 1.49
CA ILE A 196 -12.44 4.12 1.24
C ILE A 196 -13.05 3.92 2.63
N PRO A 197 -13.95 4.80 3.11
CA PRO A 197 -14.52 4.63 4.42
C PRO A 197 -15.32 3.33 4.42
N LEU A 198 -15.02 2.45 5.36
CA LEU A 198 -15.87 1.31 5.69
C LEU A 198 -17.12 1.84 6.42
N SER A 199 -18.06 2.39 5.66
CA SER A 199 -19.44 2.63 6.10
C SER A 199 -20.39 1.97 5.10
#